data_AF-A0A1V4SSS6-F1
#
_entry.id   AF-A0A1V4SSS6-F1
#
_cell.length_a   1.000
_cell.length_b   1.000
_cell.length_c   1.000
_cell.angle_alpha   90.00
_cell.angle_beta   90.00
_cell.angle_gamma   90.00
#
_symmetry.space_group_name_H-M   'P 1'
#
loop_
_entity.id
_entity.type
_entity.pdbx_description
1 polymer ?
#
loop_
_entity_poly.entity_id
_entity_poly.type
_entity_poly.pdbx_seq_one_letter_code
_entity_poly.pdbx_strand_id
1 'polypeptide(L)' 'MAVVKIVKVDFVPKCPYCERELEEIGSLSTGVLSVTKVLVCPHCRKILGSVYKG' A
#
# COMPACT_ATOMS: atom_id res chain seq x y z
N MET A 1 23.14 -3.71 -17.88
CA MET A 1 21.96 -2.83 -17.68
C MET A 1 20.72 -3.70 -17.64
N ALA A 2 20.04 -3.79 -16.50
CA ALA A 2 18.76 -4.48 -16.43
C ALA A 2 17.69 -3.60 -17.09
N VAL A 3 16.96 -4.15 -18.06
CA VAL A 3 15.85 -3.45 -18.70
C VAL A 3 14.57 -3.83 -17.93
N VAL A 4 14.02 -2.89 -17.18
CA VAL A 4 12.72 -3.08 -16.52
C VAL A 4 11.62 -2.80 -17.54
N LYS A 5 10.84 -3.83 -17.88
CA LYS A 5 9.63 -3.67 -18.68
C LYS A 5 8.44 -3.43 -17.75
N ILE A 6 7.82 -2.26 -17.85
CA ILE A 6 6.57 -1.96 -17.15
C ILE A 6 5.44 -2.53 -18.00
N VAL A 7 4.77 -3.57 -17.50
CA VAL A 7 3.58 -4.15 -18.11
C VAL A 7 2.36 -3.77 -17.26
N LYS A 8 1.28 -3.30 -17.90
CA LYS A 8 -0.02 -3.23 -17.24
C LYS A 8 -0.57 -4.64 -17.14
N VAL A 9 -0.82 -5.09 -15.93
CA VAL A 9 -1.50 -6.35 -15.63
C VAL A 9 -2.79 -6.03 -14.89
N ASP A 10 -3.90 -6.59 -15.37
CA ASP A 10 -5.20 -6.55 -14.70
C ASP A 10 -5.19 -7.55 -13.53
N PHE A 11 -4.33 -7.31 -12.54
CA PHE A 11 -4.19 -8.13 -11.36
C PHE A 11 -4.47 -7.31 -10.10
N VAL A 12 -5.43 -7.77 -9.29
CA VAL A 12 -5.73 -7.18 -7.99
C VAL A 12 -4.77 -7.78 -6.95
N PRO A 13 -3.96 -6.96 -6.26
CA PRO A 13 -3.04 -7.47 -5.25
C PRO A 13 -3.80 -8.10 -4.08
N LYS A 14 -3.24 -9.16 -3.49
CA LYS A 14 -3.77 -9.77 -2.28
C LYS A 14 -3.01 -9.30 -1.05
N CYS A 15 -3.72 -9.12 0.05
CA CYS A 15 -3.11 -8.79 1.33
C CYS A 15 -2.24 -9.95 1.81
N PRO A 16 -0.94 -9.75 2.13
CA PRO A 16 -0.05 -10.83 2.55
C PRO A 16 -0.37 -11.39 3.95
N TYR A 17 -1.32 -10.76 4.66
CA TYR A 17 -1.68 -11.16 6.03
C TYR A 17 -3.04 -11.83 6.16
N CYS A 18 -3.98 -11.51 5.28
CA CYS A 18 -5.35 -12.06 5.33
C CYS A 18 -5.81 -12.63 3.99
N GLU A 19 -4.94 -12.59 2.97
CA GLU A 19 -5.11 -13.19 1.64
C GLU A 19 -6.30 -12.67 0.82
N ARG A 20 -7.06 -11.72 1.37
CA ARG A 20 -8.14 -11.01 0.67
C ARG A 20 -7.58 -10.07 -0.38
N GLU A 21 -8.36 -9.91 -1.43
CA GLU A 21 -8.08 -8.98 -2.52
C GLU A 21 -8.15 -7.53 -2.03
N LEU A 22 -7.19 -6.73 -2.47
CA LEU A 22 -7.02 -5.32 -2.16
C LEU A 22 -7.48 -4.48 -3.35
N GLU A 23 -8.79 -4.41 -3.54
CA GLU A 23 -9.41 -3.49 -4.51
C GLU A 23 -9.16 -2.02 -4.12
N GLU A 24 -9.08 -1.78 -2.81
CA GLU A 24 -8.79 -0.47 -2.23
C GLU A 24 -7.76 -0.59 -1.10
N ILE A 25 -7.01 0.50 -0.85
CA ILE A 25 -6.01 0.60 0.21
C ILE A 25 -6.45 1.69 1.18
N GLY A 26 -6.59 1.35 2.45
CA GLY A 26 -6.84 2.34 3.50
C GLY A 26 -5.59 3.18 3.75
N SER A 27 -5.75 4.44 4.13
CA SER A 27 -4.62 5.30 4.48
C SER A 27 -4.86 6.03 5.80
N LEU A 28 -3.84 6.07 6.65
CA LEU A 28 -3.83 6.81 7.90
C LEU A 28 -2.70 7.84 7.87
N SER A 29 -3.00 9.09 8.20
CA SER A 29 -1.99 10.13 8.38
C SER A 29 -1.50 10.14 9.82
N THR A 30 -0.18 10.05 10.00
CA THR A 30 0.46 10.14 11.32
C THR A 30 1.40 11.35 11.35
N GLY A 31 1.26 12.18 12.38
CA GLY A 31 2.10 13.36 12.64
C GLY A 31 1.44 14.72 12.37
N VAL A 32 1.76 15.72 13.19
CA VAL A 32 1.35 17.14 13.03
C VAL A 32 2.37 17.93 12.21
N LEU A 33 3.66 17.55 12.26
CA LEU A 33 4.78 18.26 11.64
C LEU A 33 5.31 17.59 10.37
N SER A 34 5.20 16.27 10.25
CA SER A 34 5.62 15.49 9.08
C SER A 34 4.51 14.53 8.71
N VAL A 35 3.85 14.76 7.57
CA VAL A 35 2.72 13.94 7.11
C VAL A 35 3.27 12.62 6.58
N THR A 36 3.34 11.62 7.47
CA THR A 36 3.58 10.24 7.07
C THR A 36 2.24 9.58 6.80
N LYS A 37 2.02 9.09 5.57
CA LYS A 37 0.83 8.31 5.25
C LYS A 37 1.13 6.83 5.38
N VAL A 38 0.50 6.16 6.31
CA VAL A 38 0.57 4.71 6.48
C VAL A 38 -0.54 4.08 5.64
N LEU A 39 -0.17 3.18 4.75
CA LEU A 39 -1.10 2.36 3.97
C LEU A 39 -1.48 1.14 4.79
N VAL A 40 -2.77 0.86 4.90
CA VAL A 40 -3.32 -0.24 5.70
C VAL A 40 -4.31 -1.08 4.89
N CYS A 41 -4.37 -2.37 5.20
CA CYS A 41 -5.37 -3.26 4.62
C CYS A 41 -6.76 -2.91 5.19
N PRO A 42 -7.79 -2.69 4.35
CA PRO A 42 -9.14 -2.38 4.85
C PRO A 42 -9.80 -3.56 5.59
N HIS A 43 -9.38 -4.80 5.29
CA HIS A 43 -9.98 -5.99 5.87
C HIS A 43 -9.42 -6.35 7.25
N CYS A 44 -8.08 -6.37 7.37
CA CYS A 44 -7.40 -6.83 8.60
C CYS A 44 -6.67 -5.72 9.36
N ARG A 45 -6.69 -4.48 8.85
CA ARG A 45 -6.08 -3.28 9.44
C ARG A 45 -4.57 -3.33 9.68
N LYS A 46 -3.88 -4.34 9.13
CA LYS A 46 -2.42 -4.42 9.16
C LYS A 46 -1.79 -3.42 8.19
N ILE A 47 -0.61 -2.95 8.54
CA ILE A 47 0.17 -1.99 7.74
C ILE A 47 0.71 -2.69 6.49
N LEU A 48 0.45 -2.11 5.33
CA LEU A 48 0.94 -2.56 4.03
C LEU A 48 2.15 -1.75 3.55
N GLY A 49 2.31 -0.52 4.02
CA GLY A 49 3.44 0.33 3.68
C GLY A 49 3.33 1.72 4.28
N SER A 50 4.31 2.57 4.03
CA SER A 50 4.29 3.97 4.41
C SER A 50 4.81 4.85 3.28
N VAL A 51 4.25 6.05 3.18
CA VAL A 51 4.67 7.10 2.26
C VAL A 51 5.15 8.27 3.11
N TYR A 52 6.43 8.59 2.96
CA TYR A 52 7.04 9.75 3.60
C TYR A 52 7.08 10.90 2.59
N LYS A 53 6.46 12.03 2.94
CA LYS A 53 6.68 13.31 2.25
C LYS A 53 7.62 14.14 3.13
N GLY A 54 8.92 14.03 2.84
CA GLY A 54 9.95 14.95 3.32
C GLY A 54 10.28 15.99 2.28
#